data_AF-A0A924RGH3-F1
#
_entry.id   AF-A0A924RGH3-F1
#
_cell.length_a   1.000
_cell.length_b   1.000
_cell.length_c   1.000
_cell.angle_alpha   90.00
_cell.angle_beta   90.00
_cell.angle_gamma   90.00
#
_symmetry.space_group_name_H-M   'P 1'
#
loop_
_entity.id
_entity.type
_entity.pdbx_description
1 polymer ?
#
loop_
_entity_poly.entity_id
_entity_poly.type
_entity_poly.pdbx_seq_one_letter_code
_entity_poly.pdbx_strand_id
1 'polypeptide(L)'
;MHGTTRFGRTRAAPRLIVLLAALALPALAACSSIATPQTAPAASTASATEPDATTADTTVDEPTGAATTPSEATSSAVPTTAPTPTASGGPAPTPGPTRWPRALGEPGQGDPVWAVYLALAHAGGDPAIDAAVRKASGAGYTAVQGDLACDQGAIEALGLDQYDYWSAATVYFANREDAADFVASYQAEVGTVVGSAQVNVGCLD
;
A
#
# COMPACT_ATOMS: atom_id res chain seq x y z
N MET A 1 56.94 -11.59 -4.00
CA MET A 1 55.86 -12.60 -3.97
C MET A 1 54.54 -11.81 -3.97
N HIS A 2 54.06 -11.41 -5.15
CA HIS A 2 53.05 -12.08 -5.98
C HIS A 2 51.68 -12.20 -5.30
N GLY A 3 50.70 -11.43 -5.79
CA GLY A 3 49.30 -11.55 -5.39
C GLY A 3 48.37 -10.47 -5.94
N THR A 4 48.44 -10.14 -7.23
CA THR A 4 47.47 -9.25 -7.91
C THR A 4 46.25 -10.04 -8.38
N THR A 5 45.15 -10.01 -7.61
CA THR A 5 43.90 -10.68 -7.98
C THR A 5 43.03 -9.75 -8.82
N ARG A 6 42.93 -10.04 -10.13
CA ARG A 6 42.01 -9.36 -11.06
C ARG A 6 40.59 -9.90 -10.85
N PHE A 7 39.66 -9.05 -10.41
CA PHE A 7 38.23 -9.36 -10.47
C PHE A 7 37.69 -9.04 -11.86
N GLY A 8 37.34 -10.09 -12.60
CA GLY A 8 36.74 -10.01 -13.92
C GLY A 8 35.31 -9.49 -13.87
N ARG A 9 35.04 -8.39 -14.59
CA ARG A 9 33.70 -7.99 -15.01
C ARG A 9 33.27 -8.87 -16.18
N THR A 10 32.32 -9.77 -15.98
CA THR A 10 31.55 -10.38 -17.07
C THR A 10 30.17 -9.75 -17.08
N ARG A 11 30.02 -8.73 -17.94
CA ARG A 11 28.72 -8.27 -18.43
C ARG A 11 28.20 -9.35 -19.38
N ALA A 12 27.07 -9.98 -19.06
CA ALA A 12 26.31 -10.77 -20.01
C ALA A 12 24.87 -10.25 -20.03
N ALA A 13 24.57 -9.44 -21.03
CA ALA A 13 23.21 -9.09 -21.41
C ALA A 13 22.68 -10.18 -22.36
N PRO A 14 21.46 -10.72 -22.17
CA PRO A 14 20.76 -11.42 -23.23
C PRO A 14 19.93 -10.44 -24.05
N ARG A 15 20.11 -10.57 -25.37
CA ARG A 15 19.47 -9.80 -26.43
C ARG A 15 17.98 -10.13 -26.54
N LEU A 16 17.19 -9.06 -26.58
CA LEU A 16 16.04 -8.79 -27.46
C LEU A 16 15.81 -9.83 -28.58
N ILE A 17 14.66 -10.50 -28.58
CA ILE A 17 13.84 -10.93 -29.76
C ILE A 17 12.46 -11.33 -29.18
N VAL A 18 11.41 -10.54 -29.41
CA VAL A 18 10.05 -11.07 -29.59
C VAL A 18 9.35 -10.22 -30.64
N LEU A 19 8.76 -10.92 -31.60
CA LEU A 19 8.23 -10.46 -32.87
C LEU A 19 7.12 -9.41 -32.75
N LEU A 20 7.22 -8.38 -33.60
CA LEU A 20 6.06 -7.65 -34.13
C LEU A 20 5.16 -8.64 -34.88
N ALA A 21 3.97 -8.91 -34.35
CA ALA A 21 2.86 -9.45 -35.13
C ALA A 21 1.93 -8.28 -35.49
N ALA A 22 2.14 -7.72 -36.68
CA ALA A 22 1.20 -6.80 -37.30
C ALA A 22 -0.01 -7.61 -37.80
N LEU A 23 -1.15 -7.47 -37.13
CA LEU A 23 -2.44 -7.95 -37.62
C LEU A 23 -3.32 -6.75 -37.93
N ALA A 24 -3.56 -6.58 -39.23
CA ALA A 24 -4.44 -5.58 -39.81
C ALA A 24 -5.92 -6.04 -39.73
N LEU A 25 -6.77 -5.14 -39.24
CA LEU A 25 -8.17 -4.78 -39.64
C LEU A 25 -9.21 -5.89 -39.92
N PRO A 26 -10.47 -5.70 -39.45
CA PRO A 26 -11.38 -4.85 -40.21
C PRO A 26 -12.25 -3.87 -39.40
N ALA A 27 -12.69 -2.85 -40.13
CA ALA A 27 -13.71 -1.88 -39.81
C ALA A 27 -15.14 -2.49 -39.81
N LEU A 28 -16.09 -1.71 -39.27
CA LEU A 28 -17.55 -1.78 -39.39
C LEU A 28 -18.31 -2.74 -38.46
N ALA A 29 -18.84 -2.17 -37.38
CA ALA A 29 -20.27 -2.27 -37.06
C ALA A 29 -20.66 -1.15 -36.09
N ALA A 30 -21.34 -0.14 -36.62
CA ALA A 30 -22.07 0.84 -35.84
C ALA A 30 -23.24 0.13 -35.13
N CYS A 31 -23.18 0.01 -33.81
CA CYS A 31 -24.37 -0.18 -32.99
C CYS A 31 -24.66 1.13 -32.27
N SER A 32 -25.56 1.91 -32.88
CA SER A 32 -26.22 3.06 -32.29
C SER A 32 -26.86 2.66 -30.97
N SER A 33 -26.23 3.02 -29.85
CA SER A 33 -26.94 3.06 -28.57
C SER A 33 -27.75 4.35 -28.57
N ILE A 34 -29.05 4.20 -28.81
CA ILE A 34 -30.07 5.23 -28.67
C ILE A 34 -29.96 5.74 -27.24
N ALA A 35 -29.45 6.96 -27.09
CA ALA A 35 -29.49 7.70 -25.85
C ALA A 35 -30.96 8.01 -25.55
N THR A 36 -31.54 7.28 -24.59
CA THR A 36 -32.78 7.72 -23.95
C THR A 36 -32.52 9.10 -23.34
N PRO A 37 -33.31 10.13 -23.68
CA PRO A 37 -33.25 11.39 -22.95
C PRO A 37 -33.64 11.10 -21.50
N GLN A 38 -32.64 11.17 -20.61
CA GLN A 38 -32.88 11.14 -19.18
C GLN A 38 -33.62 12.44 -18.85
N THR A 39 -34.93 12.32 -18.64
CA THR A 39 -35.79 13.36 -18.10
C THR A 39 -35.13 13.91 -16.84
N ALA A 40 -34.58 15.12 -16.95
CA ALA A 40 -34.00 15.85 -15.84
C ALA A 40 -35.11 16.05 -14.77
N PRO A 41 -34.92 15.57 -13.53
CA PRO A 41 -35.76 16.01 -12.44
C PRO A 41 -35.56 17.51 -12.24
N ALA A 42 -36.68 18.21 -12.13
CA ALA A 42 -36.78 19.65 -12.02
C ALA A 42 -35.84 20.23 -10.95
N ALA A 43 -35.29 21.40 -11.26
CA ALA A 43 -34.54 22.24 -10.36
C ALA A 43 -35.34 22.49 -9.06
N SER A 44 -34.85 21.95 -7.95
CA SER A 44 -35.18 22.45 -6.62
C SER A 44 -34.28 23.65 -6.36
N THR A 45 -34.80 24.85 -6.61
CA THR A 45 -34.34 26.08 -5.97
C THR A 45 -34.55 25.94 -4.47
N ALA A 46 -33.51 25.49 -3.76
CA ALA A 46 -33.43 25.59 -2.31
C ALA A 46 -32.83 26.95 -1.96
N SER A 47 -33.61 27.73 -1.22
CA SER A 47 -33.29 29.07 -0.73
C SER A 47 -31.95 29.10 0.02
N ALA A 48 -31.13 30.07 -0.35
CA ALA A 48 -30.06 30.57 0.50
C ALA A 48 -30.67 31.10 1.80
N THR A 49 -30.38 30.43 2.90
CA THR A 49 -30.45 31.02 4.24
C THR A 49 -29.01 31.30 4.63
N GLU A 50 -28.61 32.57 4.60
CA GLU A 50 -27.38 33.04 5.23
C GLU A 50 -27.44 32.74 6.74
N PRO A 51 -26.47 32.01 7.32
CA PRO A 51 -26.25 32.06 8.75
C PRO A 51 -25.45 33.32 9.09
N ASP A 52 -26.09 34.11 9.94
CA ASP A 52 -25.63 35.32 10.61
C ASP A 52 -24.22 35.16 11.21
N ALA A 53 -23.34 36.11 10.88
CA ALA A 53 -21.99 36.20 11.42
C ALA A 53 -22.03 36.56 12.91
N THR A 54 -21.93 35.55 13.77
CA THR A 54 -21.65 35.76 15.20
C THR A 54 -20.14 35.84 15.42
N THR A 55 -19.66 37.07 15.53
CA THR A 55 -18.34 37.43 16.05
C THR A 55 -18.24 37.01 17.51
N ALA A 56 -17.61 35.87 17.79
CA ALA A 56 -17.27 35.47 19.16
C ALA A 56 -15.85 35.92 19.51
N ASP A 57 -15.85 36.81 20.50
CA ASP A 57 -14.76 37.48 21.17
C ASP A 57 -13.62 36.54 21.62
N THR A 58 -12.41 37.00 21.37
CA THR A 58 -11.15 36.35 21.74
C THR A 58 -10.90 36.58 23.24
N THR A 59 -10.96 35.54 24.06
CA THR A 59 -10.30 35.54 25.38
C THR A 59 -9.08 34.61 25.32
N VAL A 60 -7.91 35.23 25.30
CA VAL A 60 -6.60 34.61 25.48
C VAL A 60 -6.46 34.25 26.95
N ASP A 61 -6.43 32.97 27.26
CA ASP A 61 -5.94 32.47 28.55
C ASP A 61 -4.57 31.83 28.31
N GLU A 62 -3.55 32.47 28.87
CA GLU A 62 -2.12 32.13 28.77
C GLU A 62 -1.78 31.09 29.86
N PRO A 63 -1.52 29.81 29.53
CA PRO A 63 -0.97 28.89 30.51
C PRO A 63 0.53 29.15 30.68
N THR A 64 0.87 29.92 31.71
CA THR A 64 2.20 29.93 32.34
C THR A 64 2.47 28.55 32.94
N GLY A 65 3.08 27.66 32.15
CA GLY A 65 3.49 26.32 32.55
C GLY A 65 5.00 26.25 32.78
N ALA A 66 5.40 25.96 34.02
CA ALA A 66 6.76 25.99 34.53
C ALA A 66 7.77 25.12 33.75
N ALA A 67 8.92 25.71 33.45
CA ALA A 67 10.12 25.03 32.98
C ALA A 67 10.59 24.00 34.03
N THR A 68 10.47 22.71 33.71
CA THR A 68 11.05 21.63 34.50
C THR A 68 12.30 21.13 33.77
N THR A 69 13.45 21.40 34.37
CA THR A 69 14.78 20.98 33.92
C THR A 69 14.87 19.45 33.86
N PRO A 70 15.24 18.84 32.71
CA PRO A 70 15.53 17.41 32.67
C PRO A 70 16.83 17.12 33.44
N SER A 71 16.74 16.23 34.43
CA SER A 71 17.88 15.71 35.18
C SER A 71 18.59 14.66 34.32
N GLU A 72 19.82 14.93 33.90
CA GLU A 72 20.68 13.98 33.20
C GLU A 72 21.03 12.80 34.13
N ALA A 73 20.32 11.69 33.97
CA ALA A 73 20.69 10.42 34.58
C ALA A 73 21.73 9.72 33.70
N THR A 74 23.00 9.89 34.06
CA THR A 74 24.14 9.14 33.52
C THR A 74 23.97 7.65 33.84
N SER A 75 23.50 6.87 32.86
CA SER A 75 23.40 5.41 32.98
C SER A 75 24.61 4.76 32.30
N SER A 76 25.62 4.41 33.11
CA SER A 76 26.72 3.54 32.71
C SER A 76 26.20 2.13 32.46
N ALA A 77 26.02 1.76 31.19
CA ALA A 77 25.76 0.37 30.80
C ALA A 77 27.10 -0.37 30.63
N VAL A 78 27.25 -1.45 31.41
CA VAL A 78 28.36 -2.40 31.37
C VAL A 78 28.30 -3.19 30.06
N PRO A 79 29.42 -3.48 29.36
CA PRO A 79 29.40 -4.32 28.17
C PRO A 79 29.03 -5.75 28.55
N THR A 80 27.80 -6.18 28.22
CA THR A 80 27.40 -7.59 28.25
C THR A 80 27.89 -8.27 26.99
N THR A 81 28.82 -9.22 27.18
CA THR A 81 29.34 -10.11 26.15
C THR A 81 28.19 -10.93 25.56
N ALA A 82 27.82 -10.65 24.31
CA ALA A 82 26.79 -11.39 23.59
C ALA A 82 27.25 -12.83 23.34
N PRO A 83 26.41 -13.86 23.58
CA PRO A 83 26.72 -15.22 23.21
C PRO A 83 26.75 -15.35 21.69
N THR A 84 27.83 -15.94 21.17
CA THR A 84 27.99 -16.29 19.76
C THR A 84 26.89 -17.28 19.37
N PRO A 85 25.98 -16.96 18.42
CA PRO A 85 24.95 -17.90 17.99
C PRO A 85 25.63 -19.07 17.28
N THR A 86 25.57 -20.26 17.90
CA THR A 86 25.94 -21.50 17.25
C THR A 86 24.84 -21.82 16.23
N ALA A 87 25.12 -21.55 14.96
CA ALA A 87 24.24 -21.92 13.86
C ALA A 87 24.12 -23.45 13.80
N SER A 88 23.05 -24.00 14.38
CA SER A 88 22.66 -25.38 14.17
C SER A 88 22.24 -25.55 12.71
N GLY A 89 23.14 -26.12 11.90
CA GLY A 89 22.90 -26.48 10.50
C GLY A 89 21.94 -27.67 10.39
N GLY A 90 20.68 -27.46 10.77
CA GLY A 90 19.60 -28.38 10.45
C GLY A 90 19.28 -28.32 8.95
N PRO A 91 18.89 -29.44 8.30
CA PRO A 91 18.44 -29.43 6.92
C PRO A 91 17.29 -28.44 6.76
N ALA A 92 17.34 -27.64 5.69
CA ALA A 92 16.28 -26.70 5.35
C ALA A 92 14.95 -27.46 5.26
N PRO A 93 13.88 -26.97 5.93
CA PRO A 93 12.58 -27.61 5.84
C PRO A 93 12.17 -27.71 4.37
N THR A 94 11.75 -28.90 3.94
CA THR A 94 11.18 -29.08 2.61
C THR A 94 9.92 -28.20 2.53
N PRO A 95 9.79 -27.30 1.53
CA PRO A 95 8.63 -26.45 1.40
C PRO A 95 7.37 -27.33 1.33
N GLY A 96 6.48 -27.16 2.29
CA GLY A 96 5.13 -27.70 2.17
C GLY A 96 4.41 -27.06 0.98
N PRO A 97 3.24 -27.59 0.57
CA PRO A 97 2.41 -26.91 -0.42
C PRO A 97 2.16 -25.46 0.03
N THR A 98 2.44 -24.49 -0.85
CA THR A 98 2.21 -23.07 -0.60
C THR A 98 0.74 -22.86 -0.28
N ARG A 99 0.44 -22.66 1.01
CA ARG A 99 -0.92 -22.37 1.43
C ARG A 99 -1.14 -20.88 1.30
N TRP A 100 -1.91 -20.48 0.30
CA TRP A 100 -2.40 -19.13 0.16
C TRP A 100 -3.28 -18.76 1.36
N PRO A 101 -2.93 -17.72 2.15
CA PRO A 101 -3.67 -17.33 3.35
C PRO A 101 -4.98 -16.64 3.00
N ARG A 102 -5.97 -16.70 3.88
CA ARG A 102 -7.30 -16.13 3.62
C ARG A 102 -7.30 -14.63 3.91
N ALA A 103 -7.63 -13.80 2.90
CA ALA A 103 -7.85 -12.38 3.12
C ALA A 103 -9.13 -12.11 3.93
N LEU A 104 -9.14 -10.99 4.65
CA LEU A 104 -10.27 -10.55 5.46
C LEU A 104 -11.45 -10.06 4.60
N GLY A 105 -11.16 -9.53 3.41
CA GLY A 105 -12.08 -8.75 2.61
C GLY A 105 -11.91 -7.26 2.90
N GLU A 106 -13.00 -6.51 2.80
CA GLU A 106 -13.03 -5.10 3.21
C GLU A 106 -13.26 -5.02 4.73
N PRO A 107 -12.32 -4.48 5.52
CA PRO A 107 -12.45 -4.35 6.97
C PRO A 107 -13.50 -3.30 7.35
N GLY A 108 -13.86 -3.22 8.63
CA GLY A 108 -14.68 -2.13 9.16
C GLY A 108 -13.85 -0.89 9.54
N GLN A 109 -14.53 0.26 9.67
CA GLN A 109 -13.86 1.50 10.07
C GLN A 109 -13.33 1.39 11.51
N GLY A 110 -12.07 1.75 11.69
CA GLY A 110 -11.33 1.70 12.96
C GLY A 110 -10.69 0.35 13.25
N ASP A 111 -10.93 -0.67 12.42
CA ASP A 111 -10.36 -2.00 12.66
C ASP A 111 -8.84 -1.99 12.42
N PRO A 112 -8.03 -2.49 13.37
CA PRO A 112 -6.61 -2.70 13.15
C PRO A 112 -6.41 -3.94 12.27
N VAL A 113 -5.83 -3.75 11.09
CA VAL A 113 -5.59 -4.82 10.11
C VAL A 113 -4.19 -4.75 9.53
N TRP A 114 -3.75 -5.83 8.89
CA TRP A 114 -2.52 -5.84 8.10
C TRP A 114 -2.88 -5.63 6.63
N ALA A 115 -2.49 -4.47 6.10
CA ALA A 115 -2.64 -4.11 4.70
C ALA A 115 -1.40 -4.54 3.91
N VAL A 116 -1.62 -5.19 2.76
CA VAL A 116 -0.58 -5.48 1.76
C VAL A 116 -0.87 -4.69 0.50
N TYR A 117 0.06 -3.82 0.13
CA TYR A 117 -0.09 -2.88 -1.00
C TYR A 117 0.57 -3.47 -2.25
N LEU A 118 -0.23 -3.69 -3.28
CA LEU A 118 0.21 -4.32 -4.53
C LEU A 118 0.69 -3.30 -5.57
N ALA A 119 0.14 -2.10 -5.53
CA ALA A 119 0.52 -0.96 -6.35
C ALA A 119 0.19 0.35 -5.62
N LEU A 120 0.95 1.39 -5.94
CA LEU A 120 0.72 2.77 -5.50
C LEU A 120 0.74 3.69 -6.73
N ALA A 121 -0.08 4.75 -6.70
CA ALA A 121 -0.06 5.82 -7.70
C ALA A 121 -0.57 7.14 -7.11
N HIS A 122 -0.36 8.25 -7.83
CA HIS A 122 -0.88 9.57 -7.43
C HIS A 122 -2.30 9.85 -7.95
N ALA A 123 -3.02 8.82 -8.41
CA ALA A 123 -4.39 8.95 -8.88
C ALA A 123 -5.12 7.61 -8.71
N GLY A 124 -6.39 7.65 -8.31
CA GLY A 124 -7.22 6.46 -8.19
C GLY A 124 -7.25 5.66 -9.49
N GLY A 125 -7.55 6.30 -10.62
CA GLY A 125 -7.68 5.64 -11.93
C GLY A 125 -6.35 5.31 -12.64
N ASP A 126 -5.25 5.13 -11.91
CA ASP A 126 -3.98 4.77 -12.54
C ASP A 126 -4.01 3.32 -13.05
N PRO A 127 -3.57 3.06 -14.30
CA PRO A 127 -3.61 1.72 -14.89
C PRO A 127 -2.76 0.68 -14.13
N ALA A 128 -1.78 1.09 -13.33
CA ALA A 128 -1.02 0.20 -12.46
C ALA A 128 -1.87 -0.36 -11.32
N ILE A 129 -2.76 0.46 -10.74
CA ILE A 129 -3.73 0.02 -9.72
C ILE A 129 -4.70 -0.99 -10.34
N ASP A 130 -5.29 -0.68 -11.50
CA ASP A 130 -6.19 -1.61 -12.22
C ASP A 130 -5.51 -2.94 -12.60
N ALA A 131 -4.24 -2.88 -12.98
CA ALA A 131 -3.45 -4.07 -13.28
C ALA A 131 -3.21 -4.92 -12.02
N ALA A 132 -2.93 -4.29 -10.88
CA ALA A 132 -2.75 -4.96 -9.60
C ALA A 132 -4.05 -5.62 -9.11
N VAL A 133 -5.18 -4.91 -9.17
CA VAL A 133 -6.50 -5.46 -8.82
C VAL A 133 -6.84 -6.69 -9.66
N ARG A 134 -6.64 -6.63 -10.99
CA ARG A 134 -6.88 -7.77 -11.88
C ARG A 134 -5.97 -8.96 -11.58
N LYS A 135 -4.69 -8.72 -11.28
CA LYS A 135 -3.75 -9.79 -10.90
C LYS A 135 -4.15 -10.46 -9.58
N ALA A 136 -4.52 -9.67 -8.57
CA ALA A 136 -5.03 -10.18 -7.29
C ALA A 136 -6.29 -11.03 -7.50
N SER A 137 -7.23 -10.55 -8.31
CA SER A 137 -8.45 -11.28 -8.66
C SER A 137 -8.16 -12.59 -9.38
N GLY A 138 -7.19 -12.61 -10.30
CA GLY A 138 -6.74 -13.83 -10.97
C GLY A 138 -6.14 -14.88 -10.01
N ALA A 139 -5.63 -14.44 -8.85
CA ALA A 139 -5.15 -15.29 -7.77
C ALA A 139 -6.23 -15.63 -6.72
N GLY A 140 -7.48 -15.20 -6.93
CA GLY A 140 -8.61 -15.46 -6.01
C GLY A 140 -8.74 -14.47 -4.85
N TYR A 141 -8.07 -13.32 -4.92
CA TYR A 141 -8.12 -12.27 -3.90
C TYR A 141 -8.92 -11.06 -4.38
N THR A 142 -9.68 -10.46 -3.47
CA THR A 142 -10.29 -9.15 -3.68
C THR A 142 -9.34 -8.08 -3.16
N ALA A 143 -8.75 -7.31 -4.07
CA ALA A 143 -8.02 -6.10 -3.71
C ALA A 143 -8.97 -4.90 -3.72
N VAL A 144 -8.89 -4.06 -2.70
CA VAL A 144 -9.62 -2.80 -2.57
C VAL A 144 -8.78 -1.69 -3.18
N GLN A 145 -9.41 -0.83 -3.95
CA GLN A 145 -8.80 0.39 -4.47
C GLN A 145 -9.26 1.57 -3.62
N GLY A 146 -8.33 2.33 -3.07
CA GLY A 146 -8.66 3.43 -2.17
C GLY A 146 -7.56 4.46 -2.04
N ASP A 147 -7.90 5.57 -1.38
CA ASP A 147 -6.95 6.59 -0.94
C ASP A 147 -6.12 6.03 0.22
N LEU A 148 -4.80 6.14 0.11
CA LEU A 148 -3.88 5.66 1.13
C LEU A 148 -3.99 6.48 2.43
N ALA A 149 -4.48 7.72 2.36
CA ALA A 149 -4.79 8.54 3.54
C ALA A 149 -5.88 7.92 4.44
N CYS A 150 -6.69 6.99 3.90
CA CYS A 150 -7.67 6.24 4.68
C CYS A 150 -7.06 5.09 5.47
N ASP A 151 -5.85 4.64 5.16
CA ASP A 151 -5.15 3.60 5.92
C ASP A 151 -4.15 4.27 6.89
N GLN A 152 -4.60 4.58 8.12
CA GLN A 152 -3.78 5.32 9.08
C GLN A 152 -2.47 4.57 9.38
N GLY A 153 -1.33 5.24 9.21
CA GLY A 153 0.02 4.69 9.38
C GLY A 153 0.65 4.11 8.11
N ALA A 154 -0.09 4.05 6.99
CA ALA A 154 0.42 3.52 5.73
C ALA A 154 1.51 4.38 5.11
N ILE A 155 1.32 5.70 5.07
CA ILE A 155 2.26 6.67 4.48
C ILE A 155 3.63 6.57 5.16
N GLU A 156 3.64 6.58 6.51
CA GLU A 156 4.87 6.50 7.29
C GLU A 156 5.54 5.12 7.16
N ALA A 157 4.76 4.04 7.21
CA ALA A 157 5.28 2.68 7.10
C ALA A 157 5.90 2.38 5.72
N LEU A 158 5.37 2.99 4.66
CA LEU A 158 5.88 2.86 3.30
C LEU A 158 6.95 3.91 2.95
N GLY A 159 7.21 4.87 3.84
CA GLY A 159 8.19 5.94 3.61
C GLY A 159 7.81 6.88 2.48
N LEU A 160 6.51 7.15 2.31
CA LEU A 160 5.97 8.02 1.28
C LEU A 160 5.91 9.47 1.77
N ASP A 161 5.81 10.41 0.83
CA ASP A 161 5.58 11.81 1.16
C ASP A 161 4.13 12.02 1.60
N GLN A 162 3.95 12.52 2.83
CA GLN A 162 2.65 12.82 3.42
C GLN A 162 1.93 14.03 2.80
N TYR A 163 2.63 14.85 2.01
CA TYR A 163 2.04 16.02 1.33
C TYR A 163 1.54 15.69 -0.08
N ASP A 164 1.82 14.48 -0.57
CA ASP A 164 1.32 13.99 -1.85
C ASP A 164 0.05 13.17 -1.68
N TYR A 165 -0.79 13.18 -2.73
CA TYR A 165 -1.93 12.28 -2.83
C TYR A 165 -1.48 10.90 -3.30
N TRP A 166 -1.92 9.85 -2.62
CA TRP A 166 -1.59 8.46 -2.94
C TRP A 166 -2.85 7.61 -2.97
N SER A 167 -3.00 6.80 -4.01
CA SER A 167 -3.98 5.74 -4.10
C SER A 167 -3.27 4.39 -4.18
N ALA A 168 -3.94 3.34 -3.71
CA ALA A 168 -3.37 2.01 -3.67
C ALA A 168 -4.35 0.92 -4.09
N ALA A 169 -3.80 -0.23 -4.50
CA ALA A 169 -4.51 -1.50 -4.53
C ALA A 169 -4.07 -2.34 -3.32
N THR A 170 -4.99 -2.62 -2.40
CA THR A 170 -4.70 -3.17 -1.07
C THR A 170 -5.43 -4.49 -0.82
N VAL A 171 -4.77 -5.45 -0.18
CA VAL A 171 -5.39 -6.67 0.35
C VAL A 171 -5.21 -6.71 1.86
N TYR A 172 -6.30 -6.91 2.61
CA TYR A 172 -6.29 -6.89 4.07
C TYR A 172 -6.26 -8.28 4.69
N PHE A 173 -5.51 -8.43 5.77
CA PHE A 173 -5.38 -9.64 6.58
C PHE A 173 -5.59 -9.33 8.06
N ALA A 174 -6.10 -10.32 8.80
CA ALA A 174 -6.37 -10.18 10.23
C ALA A 174 -5.09 -10.15 11.09
N ASN A 175 -4.01 -10.78 10.62
CA ASN A 175 -2.77 -10.92 11.37
C ASN A 175 -1.53 -10.78 10.46
N ARG A 176 -0.38 -10.58 11.11
CA ARG A 176 0.89 -10.30 10.44
C ARG A 176 1.40 -11.50 9.68
N GLU A 177 1.22 -12.70 10.26
CA GLU A 177 1.70 -13.96 9.72
C GLU A 177 1.04 -14.24 8.36
N ASP A 178 -0.29 -14.13 8.27
CA ASP A 178 -1.04 -14.28 7.02
C ASP A 178 -0.63 -13.23 5.98
N ALA A 179 -0.41 -11.98 6.38
CA ALA A 179 0.07 -10.95 5.46
C ALA A 179 1.48 -11.29 4.93
N ALA A 180 2.39 -11.77 5.78
CA ALA A 180 3.74 -12.16 5.37
C ALA A 180 3.74 -13.38 4.44
N ASP A 181 2.93 -14.39 4.74
CA ASP A 181 2.75 -15.58 3.90
C ASP A 181 2.16 -15.22 2.53
N PHE A 182 1.21 -14.27 2.50
CA PHE A 182 0.67 -13.73 1.25
C PHE A 182 1.75 -13.02 0.45
N VAL A 183 2.54 -12.13 1.07
CA VAL A 183 3.62 -11.41 0.38
C VAL A 183 4.61 -12.38 -0.25
N ALA A 184 5.03 -13.42 0.48
CA ALA A 184 5.95 -14.43 -0.02
C ALA A 184 5.37 -15.20 -1.22
N SER A 185 4.13 -15.67 -1.11
CA SER A 185 3.45 -16.44 -2.15
C SER A 185 3.14 -15.59 -3.38
N TYR A 186 2.66 -14.36 -3.19
CA TYR A 186 2.33 -13.41 -4.25
C TYR A 186 3.55 -13.00 -5.06
N GLN A 187 4.68 -12.74 -4.40
CA GLN A 187 5.94 -12.43 -5.09
C GLN A 187 6.51 -13.62 -5.86
N ALA A 188 6.30 -14.84 -5.38
CA ALA A 188 6.77 -16.04 -6.07
C ALA A 188 5.95 -16.36 -7.33
N GLU A 189 4.63 -16.12 -7.30
CA GLU A 189 3.72 -16.68 -8.30
C GLU A 189 2.99 -15.63 -9.17
N VAL A 190 2.77 -14.41 -8.67
CA VAL A 190 1.82 -13.46 -9.29
C VAL A 190 2.48 -12.14 -9.68
N GLY A 191 3.16 -11.46 -8.75
CA GLY A 191 3.72 -10.14 -9.02
C GLY A 191 4.37 -9.47 -7.82
N THR A 192 4.78 -8.23 -8.01
CA THR A 192 5.46 -7.44 -6.97
C THR A 192 4.48 -6.94 -5.91
N VAL A 193 4.96 -6.86 -4.68
CA VAL A 193 4.32 -6.16 -3.56
C VAL A 193 5.13 -4.91 -3.26
N VAL A 194 4.47 -3.78 -3.05
CA VAL A 194 5.12 -2.51 -2.69
C VAL A 194 5.57 -2.55 -1.23
N GLY A 195 4.69 -2.99 -0.35
CA GLY A 195 4.99 -3.15 1.07
C GLY A 195 3.78 -3.67 1.84
N SER A 196 3.95 -3.79 3.16
CA SER A 196 2.88 -4.18 4.08
C SER A 196 2.98 -3.38 5.37
N ALA A 197 1.86 -3.00 5.94
CA ALA A 197 1.80 -2.23 7.18
C ALA A 197 0.61 -2.67 8.03
N GLN A 198 0.74 -2.51 9.36
CA GLN A 198 -0.43 -2.50 10.22
C GLN A 198 -1.06 -1.11 10.14
N VAL A 199 -2.37 -1.07 9.89
CA VAL A 199 -3.12 0.18 9.70
C VAL A 199 -4.45 0.13 10.41
N ASN A 200 -5.01 1.30 10.69
CA ASN A 200 -6.39 1.46 11.12
C ASN A 200 -7.19 2.07 9.96
N VAL A 201 -8.22 1.37 9.48
CA VAL A 201 -8.98 1.82 8.31
C VAL A 201 -9.93 2.95 8.68
N GLY A 202 -9.77 4.11 8.05
CA GLY A 202 -10.35 5.38 8.48
C GLY A 202 -11.52 5.88 7.63
N CYS A 203 -11.51 5.65 6.32
CA CYS A 203 -12.62 6.03 5.44
C CYS A 203 -13.14 4.79 4.72
N LEU A 204 -14.27 4.28 5.19
CA LEU A 204 -15.14 3.38 4.45
C LEU A 204 -16.45 4.15 4.28
N ASP A 205 -16.92 4.23 3.03
CA ASP A 205 -18.12 4.99 2.64
C ASP A 205 -19.40 4.58 3.41
#